data_AF-A0A259LRX7-F1
#
_entry.id   AF-A0A259LRX7-F1
#
_cell.length_a   1.000
_cell.length_b   1.000
_cell.length_c   1.000
_cell.angle_alpha   90.00
_cell.angle_beta   90.00
_cell.angle_gamma   90.00
#
_symmetry.space_group_name_H-M   'P 1'
#
loop_
_entity.id
_entity.type
_entity.pdbx_description
1 polymer ?
#
loop_
_entity_poly.entity_id
_entity_poly.type
_entity_poly.pdbx_seq_one_letter_code
_entity_poly.pdbx_strand_id
1 'polypeptide(L)'
;MSKGMKIAIVDDEQDMRQSISQWLALSGYDTETFASAEDALKVLGPDYPGIVISDIKMPGMDGMQFLKKLMGSDSTLPVIMITGHGDVPMAVEAMRVGAFDFLEKPFNPDRM
;
A
#
# COMPACT_ATOMS: atom_id res chain seq x y z
N MET A 1 -21.76 -7.50 12.88
CA MET A 1 -20.30 -7.47 13.08
C MET A 1 -19.76 -6.47 12.09
N SER A 2 -19.25 -5.34 12.56
CA SER A 2 -18.62 -4.33 11.69
C SER A 2 -17.48 -5.04 10.97
N LYS A 3 -17.56 -5.16 9.65
CA LYS A 3 -16.49 -5.72 8.84
C LYS A 3 -15.30 -4.76 9.03
N GLY A 4 -14.35 -5.13 9.90
CA GLY A 4 -13.19 -4.31 10.19
C GLY A 4 -12.51 -3.94 8.88
N MET A 5 -12.22 -2.64 8.69
CA MET A 5 -11.50 -2.18 7.52
C MET A 5 -10.11 -2.80 7.56
N LYS A 6 -9.80 -3.65 6.57
CA LYS A 6 -8.50 -4.29 6.48
C LYS A 6 -7.49 -3.38 5.80
N ILE A 7 -6.24 -3.42 6.25
CA ILE A 7 -5.15 -2.66 5.63
C ILE A 7 -4.06 -3.63 5.19
N ALA A 8 -3.92 -3.80 3.88
CA ALA A 8 -2.83 -4.56 3.30
C ALA A 8 -1.58 -3.70 3.22
N ILE A 9 -0.46 -4.18 3.74
CA ILE A 9 0.83 -3.48 3.74
C ILE A 9 1.79 -4.31 2.91
N VAL A 10 2.30 -3.73 1.83
CA VAL A 10 3.22 -4.37 0.88
C VAL A 10 4.53 -3.60 0.89
N ASP A 11 5.58 -4.18 1.44
CA ASP A 11 6.91 -3.58 1.52
C ASP A 11 7.91 -4.74 1.66
N ASP A 12 9.06 -4.71 1.01
CA ASP A 12 10.02 -5.81 1.12
C ASP A 12 10.77 -5.78 2.47
N GLU A 13 10.90 -4.59 3.07
CA GLU A 13 11.55 -4.39 4.35
C GLU A 13 10.67 -4.90 5.50
N GLN A 14 11.12 -5.97 6.19
CA GLN A 14 10.38 -6.57 7.29
C GLN A 14 10.14 -5.59 8.44
N ASP A 15 11.16 -4.82 8.82
CA ASP A 15 11.08 -3.88 9.94
C ASP A 15 10.07 -2.76 9.67
N MET A 16 10.02 -2.27 8.43
CA MET A 16 9.03 -1.27 8.00
C MET A 16 7.61 -1.83 8.04
N ARG A 17 7.38 -3.03 7.48
CA ARG A 17 6.07 -3.69 7.53
C ARG A 17 5.58 -3.89 8.96
N GLN A 18 6.45 -4.38 9.84
CA GLN A 18 6.09 -4.60 11.24
C GLN A 18 5.79 -3.29 11.95
N SER A 19 6.58 -2.24 11.71
CA SER A 19 6.36 -0.92 12.33
C SER A 19 5.02 -0.32 11.92
N ILE A 20 4.70 -0.33 10.61
CA ILE A 20 3.43 0.20 10.09
C ILE A 20 2.25 -0.66 10.59
N SER A 21 2.40 -1.98 10.55
CA SER A 21 1.37 -2.92 11.05
C SER A 21 1.07 -2.70 12.52
N GLN A 22 2.10 -2.57 13.37
CA GLN A 22 1.94 -2.32 14.79
C GLN A 22 1.24 -0.97 15.05
N TRP A 23 1.65 0.08 14.35
CA TRP A 23 1.06 1.40 14.49
C TRP A 23 -0.43 1.44 14.12
N LEU A 24 -0.80 0.79 13.01
CA LEU A 24 -2.20 0.67 12.57
C LEU A 24 -3.00 -0.25 13.50
N ALA A 25 -2.41 -1.34 14.00
CA ALA A 25 -3.04 -2.22 14.97
C ALA A 25 -3.33 -1.51 16.30
N LEU A 26 -2.41 -0.64 16.76
CA LEU A 26 -2.64 0.22 17.94
C LEU A 26 -3.79 1.21 17.71
N SER A 27 -4.03 1.61 16.46
CA SER A 27 -5.14 2.47 16.06
C SER A 27 -6.46 1.70 15.88
N GLY A 28 -6.46 0.37 16.10
CA GLY A 28 -7.64 -0.49 16.04
C GLY A 28 -7.97 -1.04 14.64
N TYR A 29 -7.04 -0.96 13.69
CA TYR A 29 -7.21 -1.53 12.35
C TYR A 29 -6.66 -2.95 12.25
N ASP A 30 -7.29 -3.77 11.41
CA ASP A 30 -6.79 -5.10 11.06
C ASP A 30 -5.78 -4.98 9.91
N THR A 31 -4.54 -5.38 10.13
CA THR A 31 -3.48 -5.27 9.12
C THR A 31 -3.05 -6.63 8.57
N GLU A 32 -2.76 -6.69 7.28
CA GLU A 32 -2.22 -7.87 6.61
C GLU A 32 -0.93 -7.48 5.88
N THR A 33 0.17 -8.20 6.11
CA THR A 33 1.49 -7.80 5.58
C THR A 33 1.96 -8.76 4.48
N PHE A 34 2.55 -8.21 3.42
CA PHE A 34 3.05 -8.94 2.27
C PHE A 34 4.49 -8.53 1.99
N ALA A 35 5.38 -9.51 1.78
CA ALA A 35 6.79 -9.27 1.48
C ALA A 35 7.05 -8.90 0.02
N SER A 36 6.06 -9.09 -0.84
CA SER A 36 6.18 -8.92 -2.29
C SER A 36 4.83 -8.50 -2.87
N ALA A 37 4.86 -7.70 -3.94
CA ALA A 37 3.67 -7.36 -4.70
C ALA A 37 3.00 -8.61 -5.29
N GLU A 38 3.77 -9.63 -5.65
CA GLU A 38 3.28 -10.89 -6.18
C GLU A 38 2.42 -11.66 -5.17
N ASP A 39 2.82 -11.69 -3.90
CA ASP A 39 2.03 -12.34 -2.85
C ASP A 39 0.79 -11.53 -2.52
N ALA A 40 0.90 -10.20 -2.53
CA ALA A 40 -0.25 -9.31 -2.35
C ALA A 40 -1.30 -9.50 -3.46
N LEU A 41 -0.89 -9.59 -4.73
CA LEU A 41 -1.81 -9.80 -5.88
C LEU A 41 -2.56 -11.14 -5.84
N LYS A 42 -2.09 -12.14 -5.09
CA LYS A 42 -2.82 -13.40 -4.93
C LYS A 42 -4.03 -13.27 -4.00
N VAL A 43 -4.01 -12.26 -3.13
CA VAL A 43 -5.02 -12.03 -2.07
C VAL A 43 -5.87 -10.80 -2.38
N LEU A 44 -5.25 -9.73 -2.88
CA LEU A 44 -5.90 -8.49 -3.26
C LEU A 44 -6.64 -8.68 -4.58
N GLY A 45 -7.93 -8.40 -4.54
CA GLY A 45 -8.82 -8.52 -5.68
C GLY A 45 -10.06 -7.65 -5.52
N PRO A 46 -11.04 -7.79 -6.43
CA PRO A 46 -12.19 -6.89 -6.54
C PRO A 46 -13.12 -6.80 -5.33
N ASP A 47 -13.04 -7.78 -4.43
CA ASP A 47 -13.87 -7.84 -3.22
C ASP A 47 -13.06 -7.56 -1.96
N TYR A 48 -11.82 -7.05 -2.08
CA TYR A 48 -10.97 -6.78 -0.93
C TYR A 48 -11.57 -5.65 -0.07
N PRO A 49 -12.01 -5.92 1.17
CA PRO A 49 -12.76 -4.97 1.98
C PRO A 49 -11.81 -4.06 2.77
N GLY A 50 -10.96 -3.31 2.08
CA GLY A 50 -9.86 -2.62 2.73
C GLY A 50 -9.08 -1.63 1.88
N ILE A 51 -7.96 -1.18 2.44
CA ILE A 51 -7.00 -0.24 1.83
C ILE A 51 -5.70 -0.98 1.58
N VAL A 52 -4.99 -0.62 0.51
CA VAL A 52 -3.65 -1.12 0.23
C VAL A 52 -2.65 -0.01 0.46
N ILE A 53 -1.59 -0.30 1.18
CA ILE A 53 -0.41 0.53 1.37
C ILE A 53 0.75 -0.22 0.73
N SER A 54 1.39 0.36 -0.28
CA SER A 54 2.49 -0.30 -1.01
C SER A 54 3.71 0.59 -1.08
N ASP A 55 4.89 0.02 -0.80
CA ASP A 55 6.14 0.67 -1.20
C ASP A 55 6.25 0.68 -2.74
N ILE A 56 6.95 1.67 -3.29
CA ILE A 56 7.25 1.71 -4.73
C ILE A 56 8.46 0.83 -5.03
N LYS A 57 9.58 1.03 -4.33
CA LYS A 57 10.82 0.34 -4.63
C LYS A 57 10.84 -1.04 -3.98
N MET A 58 10.26 -2.02 -4.66
CA MET A 58 10.35 -3.42 -4.27
C MET A 58 11.18 -4.25 -5.27
N PRO A 59 11.95 -5.25 -4.80
CA PRO A 59 12.63 -6.20 -5.66
C PRO A 59 11.61 -7.10 -6.39
N GLY A 60 11.82 -7.31 -7.69
CA GLY A 60 10.89 -8.07 -8.53
C GLY A 60 9.88 -7.14 -9.21
N MET A 61 8.61 -7.22 -8.80
CA MET A 61 7.56 -6.33 -9.30
C MET A 61 7.57 -4.98 -8.56
N ASP A 62 7.81 -3.93 -9.33
CA ASP A 62 7.79 -2.54 -8.86
C ASP A 62 6.39 -2.11 -8.42
N GLY A 63 6.29 -1.25 -7.41
CA GLY A 63 5.01 -0.80 -6.84
C GLY A 63 4.13 -0.07 -7.84
N MET A 64 4.72 0.60 -8.84
CA MET A 64 3.96 1.19 -9.95
C MET A 64 3.32 0.15 -10.86
N GLN A 65 3.99 -0.98 -11.10
CA GLN A 65 3.41 -2.10 -11.85
C GLN A 65 2.30 -2.78 -11.05
N PHE A 66 2.51 -2.93 -9.74
CA PHE A 66 1.51 -3.44 -8.81
C PHE A 66 0.24 -2.57 -8.79
N LEU A 67 0.38 -1.25 -8.67
CA LEU A 67 -0.72 -0.30 -8.74
C LEU A 67 -1.51 -0.44 -10.05
N LYS A 68 -0.82 -0.49 -11.20
CA LYS A 68 -1.46 -0.68 -12.52
C LYS A 68 -2.28 -1.97 -12.58
N LYS A 69 -1.80 -3.05 -11.97
CA LYS A 69 -2.53 -4.33 -11.91
C LYS A 69 -3.74 -4.29 -10.98
N LEU A 70 -3.60 -3.64 -9.82
CA LEU A 70 -4.71 -3.44 -8.89
C LEU A 70 -5.80 -2.60 -9.55
N MET A 71 -5.46 -1.44 -10.11
CA MET A 71 -6.42 -0.57 -10.81
C MET A 71 -7.07 -1.23 -12.03
N GLY A 72 -6.36 -2.14 -12.71
CA GLY A 72 -6.91 -2.94 -13.80
C GLY A 72 -7.86 -4.06 -13.35
N SER A 73 -7.74 -4.51 -12.10
CA SER A 73 -8.61 -5.54 -11.52
C SER A 73 -9.81 -4.94 -10.80
N ASP A 74 -9.55 -3.87 -10.04
CA ASP A 74 -10.53 -3.08 -9.30
C ASP A 74 -10.03 -1.64 -9.13
N SER A 75 -10.64 -0.72 -9.86
CA SER A 75 -10.34 0.71 -9.81
C SER A 75 -10.94 1.43 -8.61
N THR A 76 -11.75 0.75 -7.80
CA THR A 76 -12.37 1.32 -6.60
C THR A 76 -11.58 1.04 -5.32
N LEU A 77 -10.61 0.12 -5.40
CA LEU A 77 -9.73 -0.24 -4.29
C LEU A 77 -8.80 0.94 -3.94
N PRO A 78 -8.85 1.49 -2.71
CA PRO A 78 -7.96 2.59 -2.33
C PRO A 78 -6.52 2.08 -2.19
N VAL A 79 -5.60 2.61 -3.00
CA VAL A 79 -4.18 2.28 -2.93
C VAL A 79 -3.36 3.51 -2.58
N ILE A 80 -2.68 3.48 -1.44
CA ILE A 80 -1.74 4.50 -0.97
C ILE A 80 -0.34 4.04 -1.31
N MET A 81 0.37 4.84 -2.10
CA MET A 81 1.75 4.58 -2.45
C MET A 81 2.68 5.22 -1.42
N ILE A 82 3.71 4.48 -1.05
CA ILE A 82 4.70 4.87 -0.07
C ILE A 82 6.09 4.75 -0.73
N THR A 83 7.00 5.69 -0.51
CA THR A 83 8.39 5.53 -0.99
C THR A 83 9.36 6.42 -0.24
N GLY A 84 10.58 5.93 0.02
CA GLY A 84 11.65 6.76 0.56
C GLY A 84 12.51 7.49 -0.47
N HIS A 85 12.22 7.28 -1.76
CA HIS A 85 12.87 8.00 -2.86
C HIS A 85 11.79 8.44 -3.85
N GLY A 86 10.84 9.22 -3.37
CA GLY A 86 9.80 9.81 -4.21
C GLY A 86 10.36 11.00 -4.97
N ASP A 87 10.29 10.98 -6.30
CA ASP A 87 10.41 12.19 -7.08
C ASP A 87 9.01 12.66 -7.53
N VAL A 88 8.88 13.96 -7.78
CA VAL A 88 7.61 14.56 -8.21
C VAL A 88 7.02 13.86 -9.46
N PRO A 89 7.82 13.48 -10.48
CA PRO A 89 7.31 12.74 -11.63
C PRO A 89 6.63 11.41 -11.27
N MET A 90 7.21 10.64 -10.36
CA MET A 90 6.66 9.35 -9.93
C MET A 90 5.36 9.53 -9.13
N ALA A 91 5.29 10.51 -8.23
CA ALA A 91 4.06 10.82 -7.52
C ALA A 91 2.94 11.21 -8.49
N VAL A 92 3.25 12.05 -9.48
CA VAL A 92 2.29 12.43 -10.54
C VAL A 92 1.86 11.20 -11.35
N GLU A 93 2.78 10.29 -11.70
CA GLU A 93 2.41 9.06 -12.40
C GLU A 93 1.50 8.17 -11.56
N ALA A 94 1.79 7.97 -10.27
CA ALA A 94 0.97 7.18 -9.36
C ALA A 94 -0.47 7.72 -9.29
N MET A 95 -0.64 9.03 -9.10
CA MET A 95 -1.95 9.67 -9.09
C MET A 95 -2.69 9.52 -10.43
N ARG A 96 -1.97 9.59 -11.56
CA ARG A 96 -2.57 9.40 -12.90
C ARG A 96 -3.03 7.97 -13.15
N VAL A 97 -2.36 6.98 -12.57
CA VAL A 97 -2.74 5.57 -12.66
C VAL A 97 -3.98 5.27 -11.82
N GLY A 98 -4.21 6.04 -10.74
CA GLY A 98 -5.36 5.87 -9.86
C GLY A 98 -4.99 5.61 -8.39
N ALA A 99 -3.74 5.89 -7.99
CA ALA A 99 -3.40 5.91 -6.57
C ALA A 99 -4.32 6.87 -5.83
N PHE A 100 -4.79 6.44 -4.66
CA PHE A 100 -5.60 7.26 -3.78
C PHE A 100 -4.77 8.39 -3.16
N ASP A 101 -3.55 8.06 -2.71
CA ASP A 101 -2.61 9.02 -2.15
C ASP A 101 -1.17 8.55 -2.33
N PHE A 102 -0.22 9.46 -2.10
CA PHE A 102 1.21 9.21 -2.16
C PHE A 102 1.92 9.84 -0.95
N LEU A 103 2.68 9.03 -0.21
CA LEU A 103 3.44 9.45 0.96
C LEU A 103 4.94 9.22 0.77
N GLU A 104 5.73 10.26 1.05
CA GLU A 104 7.19 10.20 1.02
C GLU A 104 7.74 9.85 2.41
N LYS A 105 8.64 8.86 2.52
CA LYS A 105 9.41 8.58 3.75
C LYS A 105 10.42 9.73 3.95
N PRO A 106 10.67 10.19 5.19
CA PRO A 106 10.15 9.66 6.45
C PRO A 106 8.75 10.21 6.77
N PHE A 107 7.79 9.32 7.03
CA PHE A 107 6.47 9.74 7.49
C PHE A 107 6.57 10.16 8.96
N ASN A 108 6.08 11.36 9.24
CA ASN A 108 6.00 11.85 10.61
C ASN A 108 4.72 11.27 11.25
N PRO A 109 4.81 10.42 12.29
CA PRO A 109 3.65 9.74 12.87
C PRO A 109 2.58 10.67 13.44
N ASP A 110 2.89 11.96 13.65
CA ASP A 110 1.95 12.99 14.11
C ASP A 110 1.06 13.61 13.01
N ARG A 111 1.22 13.20 11.73
CA ARG A 111 0.56 13.88 10.58
C ARG A 111 -0.41 13.03 9.76
N MET A 112 -0.74 11.82 10.21
CA MET A 112 -1.84 10.99 9.67
C MET A 112 -3.09 11.12 10.53
#